data_AF-A0A1W2ANY0-F1
#
_entry.id   AF-A0A1W2ANY0-F1
#
_cell.length_a   1.000
_cell.length_b   1.000
_cell.length_c   1.000
_cell.angle_alpha   90.00
_cell.angle_beta   90.00
_cell.angle_gamma   90.00
#
_symmetry.space_group_name_H-M   'P 1'
#
loop_
_entity.id
_entity.type
_entity.pdbx_description
1 polymer ?
#
loop_
_entity_poly.entity_id
_entity_poly.type
_entity_poly.pdbx_seq_one_letter_code
_entity_poly.pdbx_strand_id
1 'polypeptide(L)'
;MKKSVEIVGQPIISITEGVEFGNVKELLINAANGTIEALVIDDAKWYYGAKFLPFEAITALGEHAVTINNSGDILTMKDRPEFEKLLEAGIKVIGTKVLTKGGRFQGKINEFIIDNTGKINVCEMENAEGEVLHLPAERIVTFGKEVLIISEEGEIIAETIEIPPVQSEQVEILPDVDVTTHQVEEPAAVAPVVEIETKENEQQPPVDDSAKKFDDKHRKFLLGKKAARRIETDNGMLIVEQGGEITEEVLQKAKLAGKFVELSMNIQ
;
A
#
# COMPACT_ATOMS: atom_id res chain seq x y z
N MET A 1 4.49 12.29 -14.31
CA MET A 1 4.82 12.51 -12.89
C MET A 1 4.06 11.47 -12.08
N LYS A 2 4.70 10.88 -11.06
CA LYS A 2 4.16 9.79 -10.24
C LYS A 2 4.56 10.00 -8.77
N LYS A 3 3.66 9.74 -7.83
CA LYS A 3 3.96 9.70 -6.40
C LYS A 3 4.77 8.45 -6.07
N SER A 4 5.58 8.50 -5.03
CA SER A 4 6.38 7.33 -4.65
C SER A 4 5.51 6.14 -4.22
N VAL A 5 4.37 6.40 -3.55
CA VAL A 5 3.40 5.37 -3.15
C VAL A 5 2.75 4.65 -4.35
N GLU A 6 2.70 5.29 -5.52
CA GLU A 6 2.17 4.66 -6.74
C GLU A 6 3.16 3.67 -7.37
N ILE A 7 4.43 3.70 -6.95
CA ILE A 7 5.52 2.90 -7.51
C ILE A 7 5.94 1.82 -6.53
N VAL A 8 6.08 2.18 -5.25
CA VAL A 8 6.45 1.23 -4.19
C VAL A 8 5.31 0.23 -3.99
N GLY A 9 5.65 -1.06 -3.98
CA GLY A 9 4.72 -2.18 -3.88
C GLY A 9 4.20 -2.70 -5.23
N GLN A 10 4.36 -1.95 -6.32
CA GLN A 10 3.89 -2.38 -7.63
C GLN A 10 4.65 -3.63 -8.12
N PRO A 11 3.97 -4.54 -8.82
CA PRO A 11 4.61 -5.66 -9.49
C PRO A 11 5.47 -5.16 -10.67
N ILE A 12 6.58 -5.86 -10.91
CA ILE A 12 7.49 -5.60 -12.04
C ILE A 12 7.28 -6.68 -13.09
N ILE A 13 6.84 -6.29 -14.29
CA ILE A 13 6.41 -7.21 -15.34
C ILE A 13 7.21 -6.99 -16.63
N SER A 14 7.72 -8.08 -17.21
CA SER A 14 8.34 -8.07 -18.53
C SER A 14 7.30 -8.08 -19.64
N ILE A 15 7.46 -7.17 -20.60
CA ILE A 15 6.58 -7.06 -21.78
C ILE A 15 6.79 -8.26 -22.72
N THR A 16 8.05 -8.68 -22.92
CA THR A 16 8.35 -9.73 -23.90
C THR A 16 8.11 -11.14 -23.35
N GLU A 17 8.36 -11.35 -22.06
CA GLU A 17 8.23 -12.67 -21.43
C GLU A 17 6.86 -12.86 -20.77
N GLY A 18 6.14 -11.77 -20.46
CA GLY A 18 4.86 -11.84 -19.74
C GLY A 18 5.00 -12.38 -18.31
N VAL A 19 6.18 -12.24 -17.72
CA VAL A 19 6.52 -12.77 -16.39
C VAL A 19 6.64 -11.63 -15.39
N GLU A 20 6.10 -11.85 -14.19
CA GLU A 20 6.31 -10.99 -13.02
C GLU A 20 7.59 -11.40 -12.28
N PHE A 21 8.45 -10.42 -12.02
CA PHE A 21 9.76 -10.63 -11.39
C PHE A 21 9.79 -10.32 -9.90
N GLY A 22 8.68 -9.88 -9.33
CA GLY A 22 8.54 -9.46 -7.94
C GLY A 22 7.95 -8.06 -7.83
N ASN A 23 8.02 -7.49 -6.63
CA ASN A 23 7.44 -6.20 -6.31
C ASN A 23 8.53 -5.16 -6.03
N VAL A 24 8.23 -3.89 -6.27
CA VAL A 24 9.09 -2.79 -5.87
C VAL A 24 9.10 -2.69 -4.35
N LYS A 25 10.26 -2.94 -3.72
CA LYS A 25 10.45 -2.82 -2.27
C LYS A 25 10.65 -1.38 -1.83
N GLU A 26 11.59 -0.71 -2.48
CA GLU A 26 11.99 0.68 -2.19
C GLU A 26 12.70 1.30 -3.40
N LEU A 27 12.83 2.62 -3.36
CA LEU A 27 13.48 3.43 -4.39
C LEU A 27 14.89 3.80 -3.90
N LEU A 28 15.93 3.48 -4.69
CA LEU A 28 17.31 3.89 -4.41
C LEU A 28 17.52 5.32 -4.86
N ILE A 29 17.81 6.19 -3.90
CA ILE A 29 17.91 7.64 -4.13
C ILE A 29 19.39 8.04 -4.22
N ASN A 30 19.75 8.68 -5.32
CA ASN A 30 21.03 9.34 -5.48
C ASN A 30 20.98 10.74 -4.88
N ALA A 31 21.48 10.87 -3.64
CA ALA A 31 21.47 12.13 -2.89
C ALA A 31 22.22 13.29 -3.58
N ALA A 32 23.20 12.99 -4.45
CA ALA A 32 23.96 14.03 -5.14
C ALA A 32 23.12 14.74 -6.21
N ASN A 33 22.20 14.01 -6.85
CA ASN A 33 21.41 14.49 -7.98
C ASN A 33 19.93 14.68 -7.64
N GLY A 34 19.45 14.11 -6.52
CA GLY A 34 18.02 14.10 -6.19
C GLY A 34 17.20 13.25 -7.16
N THR A 35 17.79 12.16 -7.66
CA THR A 35 17.18 11.26 -8.64
C THR A 35 17.03 9.84 -8.07
N ILE A 36 16.09 9.08 -8.62
CA ILE A 36 15.97 7.65 -8.39
C ILE A 36 16.92 6.95 -9.35
N GLU A 37 17.92 6.26 -8.81
CA GLU A 37 18.91 5.54 -9.60
C GLU A 37 18.39 4.15 -10.01
N ALA A 38 17.71 3.47 -9.08
CA ALA A 38 17.17 2.14 -9.28
C ALA A 38 16.00 1.85 -8.33
N LEU A 39 15.23 0.80 -8.64
CA LEU A 39 14.24 0.19 -7.76
C LEU A 39 14.86 -1.07 -7.15
N VAL A 40 14.65 -1.29 -5.85
CA VAL A 40 14.98 -2.55 -5.20
C VAL A 40 13.81 -3.51 -5.40
N ILE A 41 14.09 -4.71 -5.88
CA ILE A 41 13.08 -5.74 -6.13
C ILE A 41 13.00 -6.68 -4.94
N ASP A 42 11.80 -6.90 -4.43
CA ASP A 42 11.48 -7.99 -3.50
C ASP A 42 10.84 -9.13 -4.29
N ASP A 43 11.51 -10.27 -4.33
CA ASP A 43 11.01 -11.48 -4.97
C ASP A 43 11.06 -12.67 -4.00
N ALA A 44 10.46 -13.79 -4.38
CA ALA A 44 10.47 -15.00 -3.55
C ALA A 44 11.88 -15.55 -3.25
N LYS A 45 12.91 -15.02 -3.91
CA LYS A 45 14.31 -15.43 -3.86
C LYS A 45 15.21 -14.32 -3.31
N TRP A 46 14.65 -13.34 -2.59
CA TRP A 46 15.40 -12.18 -2.07
C TRP A 46 16.61 -12.57 -1.21
N TYR A 47 16.58 -13.74 -0.58
CA TYR A 47 17.66 -14.29 0.23
C TYR A 47 18.89 -14.74 -0.59
N TYR A 48 18.79 -14.85 -1.92
CA TYR A 48 19.93 -15.08 -2.80
C TYR A 48 20.70 -13.80 -3.16
N GLY A 49 20.24 -12.65 -2.68
CA GLY A 49 20.86 -11.35 -2.90
C GLY A 49 19.86 -10.34 -3.44
N ALA A 50 20.15 -9.06 -3.19
CA ALA A 50 19.33 -7.98 -3.68
C ALA A 50 19.37 -7.89 -5.21
N LYS A 51 18.19 -7.70 -5.80
CA LYS A 51 18.00 -7.41 -7.20
C LYS A 51 17.59 -5.96 -7.37
N PHE A 52 18.03 -5.36 -8.46
CA PHE A 52 17.83 -3.96 -8.76
C PHE A 52 17.31 -3.81 -10.18
N LEU A 53 16.36 -2.91 -10.37
CA LEU A 53 15.93 -2.45 -11.67
C LEU A 53 16.40 -1.01 -11.86
N PRO A 54 17.41 -0.74 -12.70
CA PRO A 54 17.82 0.62 -13.02
C PRO A 54 16.64 1.43 -13.53
N PHE A 55 16.55 2.70 -13.12
CA PHE A 55 15.42 3.54 -13.53
C PHE A 55 15.36 3.73 -15.05
N GLU A 56 16.52 3.79 -15.70
CA GLU A 56 16.67 3.90 -17.16
C GLU A 56 16.12 2.69 -17.93
N ALA A 57 16.00 1.53 -17.29
CA ALA A 57 15.51 0.30 -17.93
C ALA A 57 13.98 0.13 -17.83
N ILE A 58 13.30 1.04 -17.12
CA ILE A 58 11.85 1.04 -16.99
C ILE A 58 11.24 1.53 -18.30
N THR A 59 10.36 0.73 -18.89
CA THR A 59 9.59 1.13 -20.07
C THR A 59 8.43 2.03 -19.69
N ALA A 60 7.69 1.69 -18.62
CA ALA A 60 6.61 2.52 -18.10
C ALA A 60 6.34 2.30 -16.60
N LEU A 61 5.93 3.39 -15.93
CA LEU A 61 5.36 3.38 -14.59
C LEU A 61 3.83 3.42 -14.70
N GLY A 62 3.20 2.26 -14.74
CA GLY A 62 1.74 2.11 -14.87
C GLY A 62 0.98 2.33 -13.56
N GLU A 63 -0.35 2.27 -13.63
CA GLU A 63 -1.23 2.33 -12.45
C GLU A 63 -1.23 1.02 -11.64
N HIS A 64 -0.93 -0.11 -12.29
CA HIS A 64 -1.00 -1.44 -11.68
C HIS A 64 0.31 -2.24 -11.77
N ALA A 65 1.31 -1.74 -12.48
CA ALA A 65 2.58 -2.43 -12.68
C ALA A 65 3.67 -1.46 -13.19
N VAL A 66 4.91 -1.78 -12.83
CA VAL A 66 6.11 -1.26 -13.50
C VAL A 66 6.47 -2.22 -14.62
N THR A 67 6.61 -1.73 -15.85
CA THR A 67 6.91 -2.58 -17.01
C THR A 67 8.35 -2.40 -17.49
N ILE A 68 8.98 -3.51 -17.86
CA ILE A 68 10.34 -3.58 -18.42
C ILE A 68 10.31 -4.37 -19.73
N ASN A 69 11.36 -4.30 -20.54
CA ASN A 69 11.37 -5.05 -21.79
C ASN A 69 11.55 -6.54 -21.54
N ASN A 70 12.55 -6.91 -20.73
CA ASN A 70 12.90 -8.30 -20.46
C ASN A 70 13.66 -8.46 -19.13
N SER A 71 13.80 -9.71 -18.69
CA SER A 71 14.55 -10.08 -17.49
C SER A 71 16.01 -9.62 -17.43
N GLY A 72 16.64 -9.36 -18.58
CA GLY A 72 18.01 -8.84 -18.67
C GLY A 72 18.18 -7.40 -18.18
N ASP A 73 17.07 -6.67 -18.02
CA ASP A 73 17.05 -5.32 -17.43
C ASP A 73 17.23 -5.37 -15.89
N ILE A 74 17.07 -6.55 -15.28
CA ILE A 74 17.21 -6.74 -13.84
C ILE A 74 18.66 -7.09 -13.49
N LEU A 75 19.25 -6.25 -12.66
CA LEU A 75 20.64 -6.35 -12.23
C LEU A 75 20.76 -6.91 -10.81
N THR A 76 21.95 -7.41 -10.49
CA THR A 76 22.34 -7.85 -9.15
C THR A 76 23.47 -6.98 -8.62
N MET A 77 23.80 -7.14 -7.33
CA MET A 77 24.96 -6.45 -6.71
C MET A 77 26.26 -6.59 -7.50
N LYS A 78 26.45 -7.70 -8.24
CA LYS A 78 27.68 -7.95 -9.02
C LYS A 78 27.78 -7.06 -10.26
N ASP A 79 26.66 -6.65 -10.82
CA ASP A 79 26.60 -5.92 -12.08
C ASP A 79 26.88 -4.42 -11.86
N ARG A 80 26.45 -3.87 -10.71
CA ARG A 80 26.57 -2.44 -10.37
C ARG A 80 26.95 -2.22 -8.90
N PRO A 81 28.26 -2.12 -8.58
CA PRO A 81 28.74 -1.82 -7.22
C PRO A 81 28.34 -0.43 -6.70
N GLU A 82 27.95 0.48 -7.59
CA GLU A 82 27.44 1.80 -7.21
C GLU A 82 26.09 1.73 -6.48
N PHE A 83 25.24 0.74 -6.77
CA PHE A 83 23.97 0.55 -6.06
C PHE A 83 24.20 0.07 -4.61
N GLU A 84 25.27 -0.70 -4.37
CA GLU A 84 25.65 -1.11 -3.01
C GLU A 84 25.97 0.11 -2.14
N LYS A 85 26.71 1.08 -2.69
CA LYS A 85 27.03 2.34 -1.97
C LYS A 85 25.77 3.15 -1.66
N LEU A 86 24.83 3.23 -2.60
CA LEU A 86 23.56 3.93 -2.38
C LEU A 86 22.70 3.24 -1.32
N LEU A 87 22.68 1.90 -1.32
CA LEU A 87 21.96 1.10 -0.33
C LEU A 87 22.59 1.24 1.07
N GLU A 88 23.93 1.22 1.16
CA GLU A 88 24.66 1.43 2.41
C GLU A 88 24.47 2.85 2.96
N ALA A 89 24.48 3.86 2.07
CA ALA A 89 24.16 5.23 2.44
C ALA A 89 22.74 5.34 3.05
N GLY A 90 21.82 4.48 2.61
CA GLY A 90 20.49 4.32 3.21
C GLY A 90 19.68 5.60 3.21
N ILE A 91 19.84 6.40 2.15
CA ILE A 91 19.15 7.68 2.00
C ILE A 91 17.66 7.43 1.86
N LYS A 92 16.88 8.07 2.71
CA LYS A 92 15.42 8.02 2.68
C LYS A 92 14.92 9.43 2.48
N VAL A 93 13.88 9.60 1.67
CA VAL A 93 13.18 10.88 1.56
C VAL A 93 11.98 10.89 2.50
N ILE A 94 11.12 9.87 2.39
CA ILE A 94 9.95 9.70 3.23
C ILE A 94 10.37 9.53 4.69
N GLY A 95 9.74 10.33 5.56
CA GLY A 95 9.93 10.30 6.99
C GLY A 95 11.13 11.10 7.51
N THR A 96 11.91 11.74 6.65
CA THR A 96 13.02 12.60 7.08
C THR A 96 12.54 13.91 7.68
N LYS A 97 13.28 14.41 8.66
CA LYS A 97 13.06 15.72 9.26
C LYS A 97 13.59 16.79 8.34
N VAL A 98 12.79 17.81 8.05
CA VAL A 98 13.23 18.92 7.22
C VAL A 98 13.76 20.04 8.10
N LEU A 99 15.01 20.42 7.84
CA LEU A 99 15.71 21.51 8.52
C LEU A 99 16.13 22.57 7.51
N THR A 100 16.11 23.84 7.91
CA THR A 100 16.77 24.91 7.16
C THR A 100 18.30 24.83 7.32
N LYS A 101 19.04 25.55 6.47
CA LYS A 101 20.50 25.77 6.67
C LYS A 101 20.82 26.35 8.05
N GLY A 102 19.93 27.17 8.62
CA GLY A 102 20.04 27.69 9.99
C GLY A 102 19.72 26.69 11.10
N GLY A 103 19.31 25.46 10.77
CA GLY A 103 18.98 24.41 11.74
C GLY A 103 17.55 24.48 12.31
N ARG A 104 16.69 25.37 11.79
CA ARG A 104 15.28 25.43 12.19
C ARG A 104 14.51 24.26 11.60
N PHE A 105 13.74 23.57 12.45
CA PHE A 105 12.85 22.49 12.05
C PHE A 105 11.59 23.01 11.35
N GLN A 106 11.29 22.46 10.18
CA GLN A 106 10.18 22.88 9.33
C GLN A 106 9.07 21.83 9.24
N GLY A 107 9.37 20.56 9.51
CA GLY A 107 8.40 19.47 9.38
C GLY A 107 9.03 18.13 9.05
N LYS A 108 8.22 17.20 8.59
CA LYS A 108 8.62 15.85 8.18
C LYS A 108 8.08 15.53 6.79
N ILE A 109 8.89 14.90 5.93
CA ILE A 109 8.43 14.48 4.61
C ILE A 109 7.46 13.30 4.75
N ASN A 110 6.30 13.40 4.09
CA ASN A 110 5.31 12.32 4.02
C ASN A 110 5.32 11.63 2.64
N GLU A 111 5.54 12.38 1.56
CA GLU A 111 5.51 11.86 0.20
C GLU A 111 6.43 12.67 -0.74
N PHE A 112 6.78 12.14 -1.90
CA PHE A 112 7.45 12.85 -2.97
C PHE A 112 6.96 12.42 -4.36
N ILE A 113 7.10 13.33 -5.31
CA ILE A 113 6.66 13.17 -6.70
C ILE A 113 7.90 13.15 -7.58
N ILE A 114 7.99 12.11 -8.42
CA ILE A 114 9.03 11.98 -9.43
C ILE A 114 8.49 12.28 -10.82
N ASP A 115 9.37 12.76 -11.69
CA ASP A 115 9.09 12.82 -13.13
C ASP A 115 9.38 11.49 -13.83
N ASN A 116 9.21 11.50 -15.16
CA ASN A 116 9.43 10.32 -15.99
C ASN A 116 10.93 10.00 -16.19
N THR A 117 11.83 10.88 -15.75
CA THR A 117 13.29 10.68 -15.77
C THR A 117 13.82 10.14 -14.44
N GLY A 118 12.95 10.03 -13.43
CA GLY A 118 13.31 9.61 -12.08
C GLY A 118 13.79 10.75 -11.20
N LYS A 119 13.72 12.01 -11.67
CA LYS A 119 14.07 13.17 -10.86
C LYS A 119 12.94 13.49 -9.88
N ILE A 120 13.29 13.75 -8.64
CA ILE A 120 12.35 14.24 -7.63
C ILE A 120 12.06 15.72 -7.94
N ASN A 121 10.79 16.06 -8.14
CA ASN A 121 10.37 17.43 -8.44
C ASN A 121 9.79 18.14 -7.22
N VAL A 122 8.98 17.44 -6.42
CA VAL A 122 8.27 18.01 -5.28
C VAL A 122 8.25 16.99 -4.15
N CYS A 123 8.47 17.45 -2.92
CA CYS A 123 8.26 16.68 -1.70
C CYS A 123 7.08 17.26 -0.93
N GLU A 124 6.14 16.43 -0.52
CA GLU A 124 5.05 16.78 0.38
C GLU A 124 5.53 16.58 1.82
N MET A 125 5.46 17.64 2.62
CA MET A 125 5.85 17.61 4.03
C MET A 125 4.68 18.00 4.93
N GLU A 126 4.70 17.50 6.15
CA GLU A 126 3.79 17.91 7.21
C GLU A 126 4.54 18.78 8.20
N ASN A 127 4.01 19.98 8.46
CA ASN A 127 4.57 20.90 9.45
C ASN A 127 4.15 20.50 10.88
N ALA A 128 4.59 21.25 11.89
CA ALA A 128 4.22 20.96 13.28
C ALA A 128 2.73 21.17 13.60
N GLU A 129 2.00 21.86 12.72
CA GLU A 129 0.57 22.17 12.84
C GLU A 129 -0.30 21.11 12.11
N GLY A 130 0.33 20.14 11.43
CA GLY A 130 -0.35 19.09 10.68
C GLY A 130 -0.74 19.50 9.26
N GLU A 131 -0.31 20.67 8.79
CA GLU A 131 -0.59 21.14 7.43
C GLU A 131 0.37 20.48 6.43
N VAL A 132 -0.19 20.08 5.28
CA VAL A 132 0.60 19.54 4.17
C VAL A 132 1.10 20.69 3.30
N LEU A 133 2.42 20.72 3.16
CA LEU A 133 3.18 21.75 2.45
C LEU A 133 3.96 21.11 1.30
N HIS A 134 3.92 21.73 0.14
CA HIS A 134 4.68 21.30 -1.04
C HIS A 134 6.02 22.01 -1.08
N LEU A 135 7.10 21.24 -1.00
CA LEU A 135 8.47 21.68 -1.09
C LEU A 135 9.05 21.31 -2.47
N PRO A 136 9.33 22.30 -3.33
CA PRO A 136 10.05 22.07 -4.58
C PRO A 136 11.45 21.49 -4.32
N ALA A 137 11.86 20.51 -5.10
CA ALA A 137 13.13 19.83 -4.93
C ALA A 137 14.34 20.76 -5.15
N GLU A 138 14.17 21.86 -5.88
CA GLU A 138 15.20 22.89 -6.09
C GLU A 138 15.65 23.56 -4.79
N ARG A 139 14.79 23.55 -3.77
CA ARG A 139 15.13 24.09 -2.45
C ARG A 139 15.95 23.12 -1.60
N ILE A 140 15.97 21.85 -1.97
CA ILE A 140 16.67 20.79 -1.24
C ILE A 140 18.15 20.87 -1.56
N VAL A 141 18.95 21.05 -0.52
CA VAL A 141 20.40 21.15 -0.61
C VAL A 141 21.05 19.81 -0.30
N THR A 142 20.42 19.01 0.56
CA THR A 142 20.97 17.72 0.98
C THR A 142 19.87 16.73 1.30
N PHE A 143 19.95 15.56 0.68
CA PHE A 143 19.18 14.37 1.05
C PHE A 143 20.02 13.52 2.00
N GLY A 144 19.70 13.55 3.29
CA GLY A 144 20.33 12.71 4.30
C GLY A 144 19.48 11.49 4.67
N LYS A 145 20.05 10.60 5.49
CA LYS A 145 19.35 9.40 5.99
C LYS A 145 18.18 9.72 6.91
N GLU A 146 18.34 10.74 7.77
CA GLU A 146 17.33 11.13 8.77
C GLU A 146 16.87 12.58 8.60
N VAL A 147 17.69 13.40 7.95
CA VAL A 147 17.52 14.84 7.85
C VAL A 147 17.66 15.29 6.41
N LEU A 148 16.75 16.14 5.97
CA LEU A 148 16.76 16.79 4.67
C LEU A 148 16.94 18.29 4.88
N ILE A 149 17.95 18.88 4.23
CA ILE A 149 18.33 20.28 4.45
C ILE A 149 17.80 21.12 3.29
N ILE A 150 17.09 22.22 3.61
CA ILE A 150 16.54 23.16 2.63
C ILE A 150 17.16 24.55 2.74
N SER A 151 17.15 25.27 1.62
CA SER A 151 17.44 26.71 1.60
C SER A 151 16.25 27.53 2.10
N GLU A 152 16.53 28.62 2.80
CA GLU A 152 15.52 29.55 3.33
C GLU A 152 14.88 30.41 2.23
N GLU A 153 15.49 30.47 1.06
CA GLU A 153 14.97 31.16 -0.12
C GLU A 153 13.92 30.29 -0.83
N GLY A 154 12.75 30.88 -1.09
CA GLY A 154 11.62 30.25 -1.79
C GLY A 154 10.35 30.12 -0.93
N GLU A 155 9.19 30.13 -1.59
CA GLU A 155 7.91 29.88 -0.93
C GLU A 155 7.75 28.38 -0.67
N ILE A 156 7.26 28.02 0.52
CA ILE A 156 6.70 26.69 0.76
C ILE A 156 5.20 26.86 0.52
N ILE A 157 4.66 26.10 -0.42
CA ILE A 157 3.26 26.25 -0.81
C ILE A 157 2.45 25.39 0.16
N ALA A 158 1.76 26.00 1.11
CA ALA A 158 0.78 25.28 1.91
C ALA A 158 -0.46 25.00 1.07
N GLU A 159 -1.04 23.80 1.17
CA GLU A 159 -2.42 23.59 0.74
C GLU A 159 -3.31 24.42 1.67
N THR A 160 -3.57 25.68 1.28
CA THR A 160 -4.81 26.31 1.71
C THR A 160 -5.90 25.57 0.97
N ILE A 161 -6.77 24.88 1.71
CA ILE A 161 -8.07 24.46 1.20
C ILE A 161 -8.86 25.74 0.92
N GLU A 162 -8.55 26.42 -0.17
CA GLU A 162 -9.43 27.42 -0.77
C GLU A 162 -10.54 26.62 -1.43
N ILE A 163 -11.62 26.41 -0.67
CA ILE A 163 -12.91 26.09 -1.26
C ILE A 163 -13.22 27.28 -2.18
N PRO A 164 -13.20 27.14 -3.52
CA PRO A 164 -13.66 28.22 -4.36
C PRO A 164 -15.10 28.51 -3.96
N PRO A 165 -15.48 29.77 -3.72
CA PRO A 165 -16.87 30.09 -3.46
C PRO A 165 -17.66 29.60 -4.67
N VAL A 166 -18.57 28.65 -4.44
CA VAL A 166 -19.55 28.24 -5.44
C VAL A 166 -20.33 29.50 -5.78
N GLN A 167 -19.96 30.14 -6.88
CA GLN A 167 -20.76 31.18 -7.48
C GLN A 167 -22.06 30.51 -7.90
N SER A 168 -23.11 30.90 -7.21
CA SER A 168 -24.50 30.62 -7.53
C SER A 168 -24.78 31.15 -8.93
N GLU A 169 -24.62 30.31 -9.95
CA GLU A 169 -25.22 30.56 -11.25
C GLU A 169 -26.73 30.42 -11.11
N GLN A 170 -27.39 31.56 -11.23
CA GLN A 170 -28.83 31.67 -11.36
C GLN A 170 -29.23 30.94 -12.65
N VAL A 171 -29.96 29.84 -12.50
CA VAL A 171 -30.61 29.17 -13.62
C VAL A 171 -31.75 30.06 -14.10
N GLU A 172 -31.50 30.75 -15.21
CA GLU A 172 -32.48 31.53 -15.94
C GLU A 172 -33.45 30.55 -16.63
N ILE A 173 -34.73 30.72 -16.32
CA ILE A 173 -35.83 29.89 -16.78
C ILE A 173 -36.24 30.39 -18.17
N LEU A 174 -36.26 29.51 -19.18
CA LEU A 174 -37.17 29.66 -20.32
C LEU A 174 -37.83 28.32 -20.67
N PRO A 175 -39.08 28.35 -21.17
CA PRO A 175 -40.04 27.26 -21.03
C PRO A 175 -40.21 26.40 -22.29
N ASP A 176 -40.86 25.25 -22.06
CA ASP A 176 -41.58 24.36 -22.98
C ASP A 176 -40.80 23.70 -24.13
N VAL A 177 -40.83 22.37 -24.17
CA VAL A 177 -41.71 21.63 -25.09
C VAL A 177 -41.54 20.10 -24.87
N ASP A 178 -42.71 19.50 -24.69
CA ASP A 178 -43.14 18.11 -24.91
C ASP A 178 -42.80 16.96 -23.95
N VAL A 179 -43.92 16.43 -23.45
CA VAL A 179 -44.11 15.21 -22.69
C VAL A 179 -44.47 14.10 -23.68
N THR A 180 -43.79 12.97 -23.60
CA THR A 180 -44.30 11.61 -23.88
C THR A 180 -43.11 10.66 -23.78
N THR A 181 -43.12 9.44 -23.23
CA THR A 181 -44.03 8.57 -22.47
C THR A 181 -43.21 7.28 -22.20
N HIS A 182 -43.74 6.38 -21.36
CA HIS A 182 -43.33 4.97 -21.13
C HIS A 182 -42.28 4.79 -20.03
N GLN A 183 -42.74 4.67 -18.77
CA GLN A 183 -43.23 3.44 -18.10
C GLN A 183 -42.11 2.44 -17.83
N VAL A 184 -41.81 2.31 -16.54
CA VAL A 184 -41.03 1.23 -15.93
C VAL A 184 -42.02 0.11 -15.59
N GLU A 185 -41.86 -1.05 -16.21
CA GLU A 185 -42.46 -2.30 -15.74
C GLU A 185 -41.37 -3.22 -15.20
N GLU A 186 -41.55 -3.61 -13.95
CA GLU A 186 -41.01 -4.76 -13.25
C GLU A 186 -41.54 -6.06 -13.90
N PRO A 187 -40.79 -7.18 -13.90
CA PRO A 187 -41.23 -8.25 -13.00
C PRO A 187 -40.11 -9.15 -12.44
N ALA A 188 -40.54 -9.97 -11.48
CA ALA A 188 -39.81 -10.77 -10.52
C ALA A 188 -39.18 -12.10 -11.01
N ALA A 189 -38.15 -12.51 -10.26
CA ALA A 189 -37.75 -13.84 -9.77
C ALA A 189 -38.06 -15.12 -10.58
N VAL A 190 -37.04 -15.98 -10.79
CA VAL A 190 -37.03 -17.41 -10.39
C VAL A 190 -35.60 -17.99 -10.32
N ALA A 191 -35.30 -18.78 -9.29
CA ALA A 191 -34.17 -19.73 -9.24
C ALA A 191 -34.50 -21.04 -9.98
N PRO A 192 -33.52 -21.92 -10.28
CA PRO A 192 -33.51 -23.20 -9.54
C PRO A 192 -32.11 -23.78 -9.23
N VAL A 193 -32.16 -24.79 -8.35
CA VAL A 193 -31.11 -25.59 -7.70
C VAL A 193 -30.56 -26.70 -8.62
N VAL A 194 -29.25 -27.02 -8.53
CA VAL A 194 -28.69 -28.35 -8.83
C VAL A 194 -27.51 -28.67 -7.88
N GLU A 195 -27.67 -29.76 -7.14
CA GLU A 195 -26.69 -30.60 -6.39
C GLU A 195 -26.01 -31.54 -7.44
N ILE A 196 -24.75 -32.02 -7.40
CA ILE A 196 -24.10 -32.95 -6.47
C ILE A 196 -22.58 -33.07 -6.85
N GLU A 197 -21.77 -33.50 -5.87
CA GLU A 197 -20.55 -34.36 -5.95
C GLU A 197 -19.15 -33.77 -5.74
N THR A 198 -18.65 -34.09 -4.55
CA THR A 198 -17.29 -34.18 -4.03
C THR A 198 -16.37 -35.11 -4.83
N LYS A 199 -15.11 -34.68 -5.05
CA LYS A 199 -13.93 -35.57 -5.02
C LYS A 199 -12.75 -34.86 -4.36
N GLU A 200 -12.27 -35.47 -3.28
CA GLU A 200 -10.98 -35.22 -2.65
C GLU A 200 -9.82 -35.45 -3.62
N ASN A 201 -8.78 -34.61 -3.51
CA ASN A 201 -7.41 -35.13 -3.49
C ASN A 201 -6.55 -34.23 -2.59
N GLU A 202 -5.91 -34.86 -1.61
CA GLU A 202 -5.02 -34.28 -0.62
C GLU A 202 -3.76 -33.68 -1.26
N GLN A 203 -3.37 -32.48 -0.83
CA GLN A 203 -1.96 -32.09 -0.66
C GLN A 203 -1.87 -30.91 0.31
N GLN A 204 -1.03 -31.10 1.33
CA GLN A 204 -0.83 -30.27 2.52
C GLN A 204 -0.63 -28.77 2.19
N PRO A 205 -1.26 -27.84 2.92
CA PRO A 205 -0.93 -26.43 2.77
C PRO A 205 0.40 -26.12 3.47
N PRO A 206 1.37 -25.45 2.80
CA PRO A 206 2.47 -24.82 3.50
C PRO A 206 1.91 -23.61 4.28
N VAL A 207 2.40 -23.50 5.51
CA VAL A 207 1.93 -22.62 6.57
C VAL A 207 2.01 -21.14 6.15
N ASP A 208 0.83 -20.53 5.99
CA ASP A 208 0.63 -19.14 5.57
C ASP A 208 0.99 -18.14 6.70
N ASP A 209 1.97 -17.27 6.43
CA ASP A 209 2.36 -16.16 7.32
C ASP A 209 1.48 -14.90 7.09
N SER A 210 0.57 -14.91 6.10
CA SER A 210 -0.41 -13.84 5.87
C SER A 210 -1.67 -14.01 6.74
N ALA A 211 -2.04 -15.26 7.08
CA ALA A 211 -3.08 -15.54 8.06
C ALA A 211 -2.77 -14.99 9.46
N LYS A 212 -1.49 -14.88 9.84
CA LYS A 212 -1.11 -14.38 11.17
C LYS A 212 -1.49 -12.91 11.39
N LYS A 213 -1.36 -12.06 10.37
CA LYS A 213 -1.64 -10.61 10.52
C LYS A 213 -3.12 -10.26 10.53
N PHE A 214 -3.98 -11.04 9.87
CA PHE A 214 -5.43 -10.90 9.97
C PHE A 214 -5.99 -11.50 11.26
N ASP A 215 -5.37 -12.58 11.76
CA ASP A 215 -5.76 -13.21 13.02
C ASP A 215 -5.44 -12.35 14.25
N ASP A 216 -4.32 -11.63 14.27
CA ASP A 216 -3.88 -10.91 15.47
C ASP A 216 -4.85 -9.82 15.94
N LYS A 217 -5.51 -9.12 15.00
CA LYS A 217 -6.48 -8.07 15.33
C LYS A 217 -7.79 -8.67 15.85
N HIS A 218 -8.27 -9.76 15.24
CA HIS A 218 -9.48 -10.46 15.71
C HIS A 218 -9.24 -11.19 17.03
N ARG A 219 -8.07 -11.83 17.21
CA ARG A 219 -7.65 -12.47 18.45
C ARG A 219 -7.65 -11.49 19.62
N LYS A 220 -7.06 -10.31 19.44
CA LYS A 220 -7.02 -9.25 20.46
C LYS A 220 -8.41 -8.72 20.81
N PHE A 221 -9.37 -8.77 19.89
CA PHE A 221 -10.74 -8.32 20.11
C PHE A 221 -11.61 -9.37 20.83
N LEU A 222 -11.31 -10.65 20.63
CA LEU A 222 -12.06 -11.76 21.22
C LEU A 222 -11.57 -12.11 22.63
N LEU A 223 -10.30 -11.86 22.93
CA LEU A 223 -9.71 -12.14 24.24
C LEU A 223 -10.41 -11.34 25.36
N GLY A 224 -10.95 -12.04 26.36
CA GLY A 224 -11.63 -11.44 27.52
C GLY A 224 -13.13 -11.17 27.33
N LYS A 225 -13.71 -11.52 26.17
CA LYS A 225 -15.17 -11.49 25.96
C LYS A 225 -15.84 -12.78 26.40
N LYS A 226 -17.17 -12.80 26.52
CA LYS A 226 -17.91 -14.00 26.90
C LYS A 226 -18.57 -14.65 25.69
N ALA A 227 -18.57 -15.97 25.64
CA ALA A 227 -19.26 -16.72 24.61
C ALA A 227 -20.78 -16.61 24.80
N ALA A 228 -21.51 -16.16 23.78
CA ALA A 228 -22.97 -16.05 23.83
C ALA A 228 -23.67 -17.42 23.75
N ARG A 229 -22.97 -18.45 23.24
CA ARG A 229 -23.45 -19.83 23.07
C ARG A 229 -22.32 -20.85 23.32
N ARG A 230 -22.70 -22.10 23.56
CA ARG A 230 -21.78 -23.24 23.65
C ARG A 230 -21.20 -23.53 22.26
N ILE A 231 -19.88 -23.61 22.16
CA ILE A 231 -19.16 -23.91 20.90
C ILE A 231 -18.43 -25.24 21.07
N GLU A 232 -18.59 -26.13 20.09
CA GLU A 232 -17.97 -27.46 20.07
C GLU A 232 -17.32 -27.72 18.71
N THR A 233 -16.31 -28.59 18.70
CA THR A 233 -15.72 -29.13 17.47
C THR A 233 -16.69 -30.09 16.80
N ASP A 234 -16.49 -30.39 15.51
CA ASP A 234 -17.29 -31.38 14.78
C ASP A 234 -17.18 -32.82 15.35
N ASN A 235 -16.13 -33.08 16.16
CA ASN A 235 -15.94 -34.34 16.88
C ASN A 235 -16.55 -34.34 18.31
N GLY A 236 -17.36 -33.34 18.66
CA GLY A 236 -18.04 -33.25 19.97
C GLY A 236 -17.18 -32.79 21.14
N MET A 237 -15.95 -32.31 20.89
CA MET A 237 -15.10 -31.71 21.93
C MET A 237 -15.51 -30.27 22.21
N LEU A 238 -15.74 -29.95 23.49
CA LEU A 238 -16.14 -28.62 23.94
C LEU A 238 -15.00 -27.60 23.82
N ILE A 239 -15.25 -26.49 23.12
CA ILE A 239 -14.32 -25.37 22.99
C ILE A 239 -14.58 -24.33 24.08
N VAL A 240 -15.84 -23.92 24.27
CA VAL A 240 -16.26 -22.99 25.33
C VAL A 240 -17.74 -23.18 25.67
N GLU A 241 -18.10 -23.08 26.95
CA GLU A 241 -19.50 -23.09 27.39
C GLU A 241 -20.18 -21.74 27.18
N GLN A 242 -21.51 -21.74 27.09
CA GLN A 242 -22.28 -20.50 27.07
C GLN A 242 -22.01 -19.68 28.34
N GLY A 243 -21.62 -18.43 28.17
CA GLY A 243 -21.22 -17.51 29.23
C GLY A 243 -19.76 -17.64 29.68
N GLY A 244 -19.00 -18.59 29.11
CA GLY A 244 -17.59 -18.81 29.39
C GLY A 244 -16.71 -17.70 28.79
N GLU A 245 -15.61 -17.39 29.47
CA GLU A 245 -14.66 -16.37 29.02
C GLU A 245 -13.77 -16.89 27.89
N ILE A 246 -13.55 -16.03 26.89
CA ILE A 246 -12.70 -16.33 25.75
C ILE A 246 -11.25 -16.06 26.17
N THR A 247 -10.59 -17.13 26.60
CA THR A 247 -9.15 -17.13 26.92
C THR A 247 -8.32 -17.48 25.70
N GLU A 248 -7.01 -17.29 25.82
CA GLU A 248 -6.05 -17.64 24.77
C GLU A 248 -6.13 -19.14 24.38
N GLU A 249 -6.43 -20.01 25.36
CA GLU A 249 -6.64 -21.45 25.13
C GLU A 249 -7.90 -21.73 24.30
N VAL A 250 -8.98 -20.98 24.53
CA VAL A 250 -10.24 -21.09 23.77
C VAL A 250 -10.02 -20.67 22.32
N LEU A 251 -9.26 -19.58 22.09
CA LEU A 251 -8.94 -19.10 20.75
C LEU A 251 -8.06 -20.07 19.98
N GLN A 252 -7.10 -20.72 20.65
CA GLN A 252 -6.28 -21.77 20.05
C GLN A 252 -7.11 -23.00 19.67
N LYS A 253 -7.98 -23.47 20.58
CA LYS A 253 -8.90 -24.59 20.31
C LYS A 253 -9.85 -24.28 19.15
N ALA A 254 -10.41 -23.07 19.12
CA ALA A 254 -11.30 -22.63 18.04
C ALA A 254 -10.57 -22.52 16.69
N LYS A 255 -9.32 -22.05 16.68
CA LYS A 255 -8.49 -21.98 15.47
C LYS A 255 -8.12 -23.37 14.95
N LEU A 256 -7.69 -24.28 15.83
CA LEU A 256 -7.35 -25.65 15.46
C LEU A 256 -8.56 -26.44 14.96
N ALA A 257 -9.75 -26.12 15.46
CA ALA A 257 -11.00 -26.74 15.05
C ALA A 257 -11.70 -26.05 13.86
N GLY A 258 -11.13 -24.98 13.29
CA GLY A 258 -11.78 -24.22 12.22
C GLY A 258 -13.04 -23.45 12.64
N LYS A 259 -13.31 -23.35 13.95
CA LYS A 259 -14.49 -22.71 14.56
C LYS A 259 -14.25 -21.25 14.99
N PHE A 260 -13.14 -20.65 14.57
CA PHE A 260 -12.76 -19.29 14.96
C PHE A 260 -13.76 -18.23 14.50
N VAL A 261 -14.30 -18.38 13.29
CA VAL A 261 -15.33 -17.47 12.73
C VAL A 261 -16.64 -17.60 13.52
N GLU A 262 -17.05 -18.83 13.85
CA GLU A 262 -18.27 -19.09 14.64
C GLU A 262 -18.16 -18.51 16.05
N LEU A 263 -17.00 -18.65 16.69
CA LEU A 263 -16.71 -18.02 17.96
C LEU A 263 -16.78 -16.49 17.86
N SER A 264 -16.23 -15.89 16.79
CA SER A 264 -16.21 -14.44 16.61
C SER A 264 -17.59 -13.80 16.43
N MET A 265 -18.54 -14.56 15.86
CA MET A 265 -19.92 -14.11 15.64
C MET A 265 -20.82 -14.30 16.86
N ASN A 266 -20.37 -15.06 17.87
CA ASN A 266 -21.15 -15.42 19.05
C ASN A 266 -20.48 -14.97 20.35
N ILE A 267 -20.11 -13.68 20.42
CA ILE A 267 -19.52 -13.04 21.61
C ILE A 267 -20.46 -11.99 22.20
N GLN A 268 -20.39 -11.81 23.52
CA GLN A 268 -21.08 -10.79 24.29
C GLN A 268 -20.09 -9.90 25.04
#